data_AF-A0A949S6H8-F1
#
_entry.id   AF-A0A949S6H8-F1
#
_cell.length_a   1.000
_cell.length_b   1.000
_cell.length_c   1.000
_cell.angle_alpha   90.00
_cell.angle_beta   90.00
_cell.angle_gamma   90.00
#
_symmetry.space_group_name_H-M   'P 1'
#
loop_
_entity.id
_entity.type
_entity.pdbx_description
1 polymer ?
#
loop_
_entity_poly.entity_id
_entity_poly.type
_entity_poly.pdbx_seq_one_letter_code
_entity_poly.pdbx_strand_id
1 'polypeptide(L)'
;MGGSSTLRDTLIYKLIDTTKNNFWGNGIVSLELKALTEGLWDGTDMRDDTVNVILRGSLSPYGRIDSSKFRLNSNGFGIANFFNANGGIYYYITVKHRNSIETWTKNVQQLNSGQPNTYNFTTFLTQAFGNNLKYKSGKWCFYSGDVNQDSIIDAADFSLVDNDV
;
A
#
# COMPACT_ATOMS: atom_id res chain seq x y z
N MET A 1 -43.77 -27.67 -1.02
CA MET A 1 -43.92 -26.33 -1.62
C MET A 1 -43.51 -25.31 -0.57
N GLY A 2 -42.46 -24.51 -0.83
CA GLY A 2 -42.04 -23.31 -0.06
C GLY A 2 -41.59 -23.60 1.37
N GLY A 3 -40.32 -23.47 1.76
CA GLY A 3 -39.42 -22.36 1.48
C GLY A 3 -39.58 -21.30 2.56
N SER A 4 -38.71 -21.32 3.58
CA SER A 4 -38.26 -20.10 4.26
C SER A 4 -36.94 -20.39 4.96
N SER A 5 -35.86 -20.01 4.28
CA SER A 5 -34.50 -20.03 4.76
C SER A 5 -34.31 -19.15 6.01
N THR A 6 -33.64 -19.73 7.01
CA THR A 6 -32.65 -19.12 7.92
C THR A 6 -32.99 -17.81 8.64
N LEU A 7 -33.36 -17.92 9.94
CA LEU A 7 -33.06 -16.90 10.97
C LEU A 7 -31.55 -16.79 11.29
N ARG A 8 -30.69 -17.27 10.39
CA ARG A 8 -29.23 -17.23 10.49
C ARG A 8 -28.56 -16.43 9.37
N ASP A 9 -29.32 -15.93 8.40
CA ASP A 9 -28.81 -15.00 7.40
C ASP A 9 -29.62 -13.72 7.40
N THR A 10 -28.92 -12.60 7.29
CA THR A 10 -29.39 -11.21 7.30
C THR A 10 -29.38 -10.57 8.70
N LEU A 11 -28.45 -9.61 8.88
CA LEU A 11 -28.23 -8.71 10.02
C LEU A 11 -27.26 -9.21 11.12
N ILE A 12 -26.01 -9.54 10.74
CA ILE A 12 -24.89 -9.33 11.67
C ILE A 12 -24.59 -7.82 11.70
N TYR A 13 -25.36 -7.06 12.48
CA TYR A 13 -24.83 -5.81 13.03
C TYR A 13 -23.84 -6.21 14.11
N LYS A 14 -22.54 -6.16 13.77
CA LYS A 14 -21.46 -6.31 14.74
C LYS A 14 -21.64 -5.20 15.79
N LEU A 15 -21.92 -5.61 17.03
CA LEU A 15 -22.07 -4.72 18.18
C LEU A 15 -20.86 -3.77 18.24
N ILE A 16 -21.14 -2.47 18.17
CA ILE A 16 -20.16 -1.42 18.44
C ILE A 16 -20.00 -1.38 19.95
N ASP A 17 -18.79 -1.62 20.44
CA ASP A 17 -18.43 -1.43 21.84
C ASP A 17 -18.34 0.07 22.14
N THR A 18 -19.41 0.62 22.73
CA THR A 18 -19.56 2.02 23.15
C THR A 18 -18.82 2.36 24.45
N THR A 19 -18.09 1.42 25.06
CA THR A 19 -17.24 1.72 26.24
C THR A 19 -15.82 2.14 25.88
N LYS A 20 -15.46 2.11 24.59
CA LYS A 20 -14.30 2.80 24.05
C LYS A 20 -14.74 4.17 23.57
N ASN A 21 -14.41 5.19 24.35
CA ASN A 21 -14.55 6.63 24.10
C ASN A 21 -15.15 6.99 22.74
N ASN A 22 -16.34 7.61 22.76
CA ASN A 22 -16.97 8.27 21.62
C ASN A 22 -15.97 9.08 20.77
N PHE A 23 -15.42 8.47 19.73
CA PHE A 23 -14.68 9.14 18.68
C PHE A 23 -15.60 9.33 17.49
N TRP A 24 -16.58 10.23 17.65
CA TRP A 24 -17.27 10.82 16.51
C TRP A 24 -16.24 11.69 15.80
N GLY A 25 -15.50 11.10 14.84
CA GLY A 25 -14.51 11.79 14.01
C GLY A 25 -13.03 11.42 14.20
N ASN A 26 -12.66 10.43 15.02
CA ASN A 26 -11.24 10.10 15.30
C ASN A 26 -10.91 8.62 15.08
N GLY A 27 -11.46 8.03 14.01
CA GLY A 27 -10.95 6.75 13.50
C GLY A 27 -9.54 6.93 12.92
N ILE A 28 -8.66 5.94 13.09
CA ILE A 28 -7.36 5.94 12.40
C ILE A 28 -7.58 5.99 10.88
N VAL A 29 -6.67 6.66 10.18
CA VAL A 29 -6.61 6.55 8.72
C VAL A 29 -5.91 5.26 8.38
N SER A 30 -6.61 4.35 7.71
CA SER A 30 -6.06 3.07 7.27
C SER A 30 -6.06 3.00 5.74
N LEU A 31 -5.04 2.33 5.19
CA LEU A 31 -4.90 2.06 3.76
C LEU A 31 -4.69 0.56 3.56
N GLU A 32 -5.64 -0.10 2.92
CA GLU A 32 -5.42 -1.40 2.29
C GLU A 32 -4.68 -1.18 0.97
N LEU A 33 -3.40 -1.54 0.96
CA LEU A 33 -2.53 -1.42 -0.18
C LEU A 33 -2.46 -2.76 -0.93
N LYS A 34 -2.59 -2.71 -2.25
CA LYS A 34 -2.21 -3.78 -3.17
C LYS A 34 -1.01 -3.35 -4.01
N ALA A 35 0.11 -4.02 -3.79
CA ALA A 35 1.37 -3.76 -4.50
C ALA A 35 2.16 -5.05 -4.68
N LEU A 36 2.91 -5.13 -5.78
CA LEU A 36 3.79 -6.25 -6.09
C LEU A 36 5.17 -5.71 -6.43
N THR A 37 6.23 -6.39 -6.00
CA THR A 37 7.61 -6.09 -6.40
C THR A 37 8.08 -7.13 -7.41
N GLU A 38 8.63 -6.71 -8.55
CA GLU A 38 8.91 -7.63 -9.66
C GLU A 38 9.88 -8.75 -9.27
N GLY A 39 10.85 -8.49 -8.39
CA GLY A 39 11.81 -9.48 -7.91
C GLY A 39 11.22 -10.48 -6.91
N LEU A 40 10.02 -10.22 -6.40
CA LEU A 40 9.31 -11.08 -5.44
C LEU A 40 8.11 -11.80 -6.05
N TRP A 41 7.62 -11.34 -7.21
CA TRP A 41 6.45 -11.87 -7.91
C TRP A 41 6.84 -12.96 -8.92
N ASP A 42 6.28 -14.16 -8.81
CA ASP A 42 6.54 -15.28 -9.74
C ASP A 42 5.49 -15.42 -10.85
N GLY A 43 4.37 -14.70 -10.77
CA GLY A 43 3.25 -14.80 -11.70
C GLY A 43 1.98 -15.42 -11.11
N THR A 44 2.09 -16.05 -9.94
CA THR A 44 0.99 -16.64 -9.17
C THR A 44 0.93 -16.05 -7.77
N ASP A 45 2.07 -16.06 -7.08
CA ASP A 45 2.22 -15.54 -5.72
C ASP A 45 3.43 -14.60 -5.63
N MET A 46 3.39 -13.72 -4.65
CA MET A 46 4.50 -12.90 -4.22
C MET A 46 5.15 -13.52 -3.00
N ARG A 47 6.47 -13.50 -2.91
CA ARG A 47 7.13 -13.73 -1.62
C ARG A 47 6.83 -12.57 -0.68
N ASP A 48 6.17 -12.86 0.43
CA ASP A 48 5.81 -11.86 1.44
C ASP A 48 7.03 -11.05 1.93
N ASP A 49 6.86 -9.75 2.08
CA ASP A 49 7.93 -8.87 2.54
C ASP A 49 7.41 -7.56 3.15
N THR A 50 8.29 -6.82 3.82
CA THR A 50 7.98 -5.57 4.50
C THR A 50 8.16 -4.36 3.58
N VAL A 51 7.17 -3.47 3.57
CA VAL A 51 7.23 -2.15 2.93
C VAL A 51 7.00 -1.05 3.96
N ASN A 52 7.50 0.15 3.65
CA ASN A 52 7.19 1.36 4.38
C ASN A 52 6.35 2.27 3.49
N VAL A 53 5.13 2.57 3.91
CA VAL A 53 4.25 3.51 3.23
C VAL A 53 4.32 4.85 3.92
N ILE A 54 4.47 5.92 3.15
CA ILE A 54 4.60 7.29 3.63
C ILE A 54 3.47 8.11 3.02
N LEU A 55 2.71 8.81 3.86
CA LEU A 55 1.77 9.83 3.39
C LEU A 55 2.50 11.15 3.24
N ARG A 56 2.27 11.81 2.12
CA ARG A 56 2.87 13.12 1.79
C ARG A 56 1.79 14.12 1.44
N GLY A 57 2.01 15.38 1.79
CA GLY A 57 1.09 16.47 1.50
C GLY A 57 0.81 16.61 0.00
N SER A 58 -0.34 17.17 -0.36
CA SER A 58 -0.77 17.36 -1.75
C SER A 58 -0.14 18.56 -2.46
N LEU A 59 0.50 19.44 -1.71
CA LEU A 59 1.12 20.68 -2.21
C LEU A 59 2.62 20.66 -1.99
N SER A 60 3.37 21.24 -2.94
CA SER A 60 4.83 21.42 -2.82
C SER A 60 5.16 22.16 -1.53
N PRO A 61 6.14 21.70 -0.72
CA PRO A 61 7.18 20.72 -1.03
C PRO A 61 6.84 19.24 -0.71
N TYR A 62 5.56 18.87 -0.72
CA TYR A 62 5.04 17.50 -0.50
C TYR A 62 5.60 16.85 0.77
N GLY A 63 5.59 17.63 1.87
CA GLY A 63 6.13 17.23 3.16
C GLY A 63 5.54 15.91 3.66
N ARG A 64 6.36 15.11 4.35
CA ARG A 64 5.91 13.87 4.99
C ARG A 64 4.94 14.18 6.13
N ILE A 65 3.79 13.51 6.12
CA ILE A 65 2.73 13.63 7.12
C ILE A 65 2.81 12.50 8.14
N ASP A 66 2.81 11.27 7.67
CA ASP A 66 2.91 10.08 8.52
C ASP A 66 3.54 8.92 7.75
N SER A 67 3.90 7.83 8.43
CA SER A 67 4.29 6.59 7.77
C SER A 67 3.88 5.34 8.56
N SER A 68 3.74 4.24 7.84
CA SER A 68 3.43 2.93 8.41
C SER A 68 4.28 1.86 7.74
N LYS A 69 4.95 1.04 8.54
CA LYS A 69 5.73 -0.12 8.07
C LYS A 69 4.94 -1.39 8.37
N PHE A 70 4.69 -2.19 7.34
CA PHE A 70 3.91 -3.43 7.44
C PHE A 70 4.32 -4.43 6.35
N ARG A 71 3.85 -5.67 6.50
CA ARG A 71 4.14 -6.78 5.59
C ARG A 71 3.05 -6.91 4.53
N LEU A 72 3.46 -7.05 3.28
CA LEU A 72 2.60 -7.51 2.18
C LEU A 72 2.58 -9.04 2.18
N ASN A 73 1.39 -9.63 2.03
CA ASN A 73 1.20 -11.08 1.95
C ASN A 73 1.47 -11.64 0.55
N SER A 74 1.16 -12.93 0.31
CA SER A 74 1.46 -13.58 -0.97
C SER A 74 0.67 -13.02 -2.15
N ASN A 75 -0.46 -12.40 -1.85
CA ASN A 75 -1.23 -11.68 -2.85
C ASN A 75 -0.71 -10.26 -3.04
N GLY A 76 0.25 -9.75 -2.27
CA GLY A 76 0.67 -8.35 -2.31
C GLY A 76 -0.29 -7.40 -1.60
N PHE A 77 -1.14 -7.91 -0.69
CA PHE A 77 -2.00 -7.08 0.15
C PHE A 77 -1.38 -6.83 1.52
N GLY A 78 -1.63 -5.64 2.07
CA GLY A 78 -1.38 -5.34 3.48
C GLY A 78 -2.09 -4.07 3.91
N ILE A 79 -2.22 -3.86 5.21
CA ILE A 79 -2.92 -2.71 5.78
C ILE A 79 -1.92 -1.80 6.50
N ALA A 80 -1.83 -0.56 6.03
CA ALA A 80 -1.10 0.53 6.65
C ALA A 80 -2.04 1.28 7.60
N ASN A 81 -1.58 1.60 8.80
CA ASN A 81 -2.30 2.43 9.76
C ASN A 81 -1.50 3.71 10.04
N PHE A 82 -2.15 4.86 9.90
CA PHE A 82 -1.58 6.19 10.11
C PHE A 82 -2.29 6.86 11.27
N PHE A 83 -1.55 7.10 12.37
CA PHE A 83 -2.08 7.64 13.61
C PHE A 83 -2.05 9.18 13.64
N ASN A 84 -1.21 9.79 12.79
CA ASN A 84 -1.04 11.24 12.71
C ASN A 84 -1.70 11.86 11.47
N ALA A 85 -2.31 11.03 10.60
CA ALA A 85 -3.01 11.50 9.42
C ALA A 85 -4.46 11.88 9.75
N ASN A 86 -4.95 12.96 9.11
CA ASN A 86 -6.32 13.42 9.25
C ASN A 86 -7.20 12.83 8.15
N GLY A 87 -8.38 12.35 8.52
CA GLY A 87 -9.38 11.90 7.56
C GLY A 87 -9.94 13.04 6.70
N GLY A 88 -10.39 12.71 5.49
CA GLY A 88 -10.98 13.65 4.52
C GLY A 88 -9.95 14.46 3.73
N ILE A 89 -8.65 14.29 4.01
CA ILE A 89 -7.55 15.03 3.37
C ILE A 89 -6.98 14.22 2.20
N TYR A 90 -6.49 14.94 1.18
CA TYR A 90 -5.83 14.39 0.01
C TYR A 90 -4.32 14.26 0.25
N TYR A 91 -3.79 13.06 0.06
CA TYR A 91 -2.37 12.74 0.23
C TYR A 91 -1.80 12.05 -1.00
N TYR A 92 -0.53 12.28 -1.31
CA TYR A 92 0.24 11.31 -2.08
C TYR A 92 0.58 10.13 -1.17
N ILE A 93 0.51 8.93 -1.73
CA ILE A 93 0.94 7.71 -1.04
C ILE A 93 2.24 7.27 -1.70
N THR A 94 3.31 7.24 -0.92
CA THR A 94 4.63 6.75 -1.34
C THR A 94 4.84 5.36 -0.75
N VAL A 95 5.31 4.43 -1.55
CA VAL A 95 5.70 3.09 -1.10
C VAL A 95 7.21 2.92 -1.28
N LYS A 96 7.89 2.55 -0.20
CA LYS A 96 9.32 2.21 -0.19
C LYS A 96 9.51 0.75 0.24
N HIS A 97 10.34 0.03 -0.50
CA HIS A 97 10.87 -1.29 -0.13
C HIS A 97 12.40 -1.23 -0.16
N ARG A 98 13.06 -2.15 0.55
CA ARG A 98 14.52 -2.15 0.73
C ARG A 98 15.33 -2.42 -0.54
N ASN A 99 14.68 -2.90 -1.60
CA ASN A 99 15.30 -3.27 -2.87
C ASN A 99 14.33 -2.96 -4.03
N SER A 100 13.75 -1.75 -4.01
CA SER A 100 12.87 -1.27 -5.06
C SER A 100 12.96 0.24 -5.21
N ILE A 101 12.67 0.73 -6.41
CA ILE A 101 12.48 2.16 -6.66
C ILE A 101 11.27 2.68 -5.85
N GLU A 102 11.47 3.80 -5.16
CA GLU A 102 10.40 4.51 -4.46
C GLU A 102 9.28 4.90 -5.44
N THR A 103 8.06 4.42 -5.17
CA THR A 103 6.92 4.62 -6.08
C THR A 103 5.82 5.44 -5.40
N TRP A 104 5.33 6.46 -6.10
CA TRP A 104 4.28 7.34 -5.63
C TRP A 104 2.99 7.09 -6.41
N THR A 105 1.84 7.38 -5.78
CA THR A 105 0.57 7.45 -6.51
C THR A 105 0.62 8.53 -7.57
N LYS A 106 0.01 8.27 -8.73
CA LYS A 106 -0.02 9.24 -9.83
C LYS A 106 -0.68 10.55 -9.42
N ASN A 107 -1.77 10.45 -8.68
CA ASN A 107 -2.54 11.56 -8.15
C ASN A 107 -2.69 11.42 -6.64
N VAL A 108 -3.04 12.51 -5.98
CA VAL A 108 -3.43 12.50 -4.58
C VAL A 108 -4.70 11.68 -4.35
N GLN A 109 -4.77 10.98 -3.23
CA GLN A 109 -5.90 10.16 -2.82
C GLN A 109 -6.53 10.78 -1.58
N GLN A 110 -7.85 10.93 -1.57
CA GLN A 110 -8.56 11.32 -0.36
C GLN A 110 -8.62 10.11 0.58
N LEU A 111 -8.08 10.26 1.79
CA LEU A 111 -8.10 9.20 2.79
C LEU A 111 -9.09 9.54 3.89
N ASN A 112 -10.10 8.70 4.08
CA ASN A 112 -11.11 8.86 5.13
C ASN A 112 -10.71 8.10 6.40
N SER A 113 -11.17 8.58 7.55
CA SER A 113 -11.02 7.90 8.84
C SER A 113 -12.10 6.86 9.06
N GLY A 114 -11.77 5.81 9.83
CA GLY A 114 -12.77 4.87 10.37
C GLY A 114 -13.05 3.64 9.50
N GLN A 115 -12.62 3.61 8.24
CA GLN A 115 -12.58 2.41 7.38
C GLN A 115 -11.31 2.42 6.52
N PRO A 116 -10.76 1.23 6.15
CA PRO A 116 -9.62 1.17 5.24
C PRO A 116 -9.96 1.74 3.86
N ASN A 117 -9.15 2.71 3.42
CA ASN A 117 -9.15 3.18 2.04
C ASN A 117 -8.38 2.15 1.19
N THR A 118 -8.75 1.96 -0.08
CA THR A 118 -8.07 0.98 -0.94
C THR A 118 -7.23 1.67 -2.01
N TYR A 119 -6.03 1.17 -2.24
CA TYR A 119 -5.22 1.60 -3.39
C TYR A 119 -4.48 0.42 -4.01
N ASN A 120 -4.54 0.30 -5.33
CA ASN A 120 -4.01 -0.85 -6.06
C ASN A 120 -3.11 -0.42 -7.22
N PHE A 121 -1.80 -0.60 -7.05
CA PHE A 121 -0.79 -0.30 -8.08
C PHE A 121 -0.76 -1.31 -9.22
N THR A 122 -1.39 -2.48 -9.06
CA THR A 122 -1.20 -3.62 -9.98
C THR A 122 -2.11 -3.59 -11.21
N THR A 123 -3.03 -2.63 -11.30
CA THR A 123 -4.08 -2.57 -12.33
C THR A 123 -3.61 -1.90 -13.63
N PHE A 124 -2.97 -0.74 -13.53
CA PHE A 124 -2.51 0.04 -14.67
C PHE A 124 -1.18 0.73 -14.38
N LEU A 125 -0.39 0.94 -15.43
CA LEU A 125 0.84 1.74 -15.39
C LEU A 125 0.60 3.16 -14.82
N THR A 126 -0.57 3.72 -15.09
CA THR A 126 -0.98 5.07 -14.67
C THR A 126 -1.37 5.16 -13.19
N GLN A 127 -1.28 4.08 -12.42
CA GLN A 127 -1.41 4.14 -10.96
C GLN A 127 -0.16 4.75 -10.31
N ALA A 128 0.99 4.71 -10.97
CA ALA A 128 2.22 5.31 -10.47
C ALA A 128 2.51 6.66 -11.10
N PHE A 129 3.04 7.59 -10.30
CA PHE A 129 3.64 8.80 -10.81
C PHE A 129 4.74 8.46 -11.83
N GLY A 130 4.85 9.26 -12.89
CA GLY A 130 5.82 9.03 -13.96
C GLY A 130 5.65 7.73 -14.75
N ASN A 131 4.54 6.98 -14.57
CA ASN A 131 4.37 5.65 -15.18
C ASN A 131 5.50 4.69 -14.80
N ASN A 132 5.91 4.72 -13.53
CA ASN A 132 7.07 3.99 -13.03
C ASN A 132 6.72 2.58 -12.52
N LEU A 133 6.18 1.72 -13.37
CA LEU A 133 5.84 0.33 -13.05
C LEU A 133 6.27 -0.62 -14.18
N LYS A 134 6.72 -1.82 -13.81
CA LYS A 134 7.03 -2.90 -14.74
C LYS A 134 5.85 -3.84 -14.92
N TYR A 135 5.50 -4.15 -16.17
CA TYR A 135 4.57 -5.24 -16.45
C TYR A 135 5.27 -6.60 -16.36
N LYS A 136 4.80 -7.48 -15.47
CA LYS A 136 5.31 -8.85 -15.28
C LYS A 136 4.16 -9.80 -14.98
N SER A 137 4.06 -10.88 -15.77
CA SER A 137 3.09 -11.97 -15.56
C SER A 137 1.66 -11.49 -15.27
N GLY A 138 1.13 -10.59 -16.11
CA GLY A 138 -0.26 -10.13 -16.00
C GLY A 138 -0.50 -8.99 -15.01
N LYS A 139 0.52 -8.51 -14.28
CA LYS A 139 0.39 -7.46 -13.26
C LYS A 139 1.43 -6.37 -13.42
N TRP A 140 1.09 -5.16 -12.97
CA TRP A 140 2.06 -4.09 -12.79
C TRP A 140 2.75 -4.21 -11.43
N CYS A 141 4.08 -4.16 -11.44
CA CYS A 141 4.94 -4.35 -10.29
C CYS A 141 5.92 -3.17 -10.14
N PHE A 142 6.39 -2.93 -8.92
CA PHE A 142 7.51 -2.03 -8.66
C PHE A 142 8.80 -2.62 -9.23
N TYR A 143 9.64 -1.74 -9.78
CA TYR A 143 11.00 -2.08 -10.19
C TYR A 143 11.82 -2.51 -8.98
N SER A 144 12.53 -3.62 -9.11
CA SER A 144 13.43 -4.15 -8.08
C SER A 144 14.88 -4.00 -8.54
N GLY A 145 15.80 -3.82 -7.59
CA GLY A 145 17.23 -3.69 -7.89
C GLY A 145 17.87 -2.41 -7.38
N ASP A 146 17.11 -1.47 -6.84
CA ASP A 146 17.63 -0.26 -6.19
C ASP A 146 17.97 -0.59 -4.73
N VAL A 147 19.18 -1.11 -4.54
CA VAL A 147 19.69 -1.63 -3.26
C VAL A 147 20.29 -0.49 -2.44
N ASN A 148 20.95 0.46 -3.10
CA ASN A 148 21.56 1.61 -2.44
C ASN A 148 20.55 2.73 -2.11
N GLN A 149 19.31 2.63 -2.62
CA GLN A 149 18.20 3.57 -2.41
C GLN A 149 18.46 4.98 -2.99
N ASP A 150 19.19 5.06 -4.10
CA ASP A 150 19.48 6.31 -4.82
C ASP A 150 18.45 6.66 -5.91
N SER A 151 17.40 5.84 -6.05
CA SER A 151 16.31 5.99 -7.02
C SER A 151 16.70 5.72 -8.47
N ILE A 152 17.85 5.12 -8.71
CA ILE A 152 18.31 4.61 -10.00
C ILE A 152 18.66 3.13 -9.80
N ILE A 153 18.65 2.33 -10.88
CA ILE A 153 19.17 0.96 -10.85
C ILE A 153 20.35 0.94 -11.81
N ASP A 154 21.56 0.77 -11.27
CA ASP A 154 22.79 0.78 -12.07
C ASP A 154 23.86 -0.20 -11.57
N ALA A 155 25.10 -0.03 -12.04
CA ALA A 155 26.23 -0.90 -11.68
C ALA A 155 26.62 -0.78 -10.20
N ALA A 156 26.32 0.33 -9.53
CA ALA A 156 26.57 0.49 -8.09
C ALA A 156 25.68 -0.44 -7.27
N ASP A 157 24.42 -0.63 -7.66
CA ASP A 157 23.55 -1.62 -7.00
C ASP A 157 24.07 -3.03 -7.18
N PHE A 158 24.53 -3.36 -8.40
CA PHE A 158 25.11 -4.67 -8.70
C PHE A 158 26.31 -4.97 -7.80
N SER A 159 27.20 -3.98 -7.62
CA SER A 159 28.39 -4.13 -6.77
C SER A 159 28.08 -4.41 -5.29
N LEU A 160 26.90 -4.05 -4.81
CA LEU A 160 26.47 -4.30 -3.42
C LEU A 160 25.89 -5.69 -3.20
N VAL A 161 25.47 -6.37 -4.28
CA VAL A 161 24.88 -7.71 -4.22
C VAL A 161 25.79 -8.78 -4.81
N ASP A 162 26.86 -8.38 -5.50
CA ASP A 162 27.89 -9.29 -5.95
C ASP A 162 28.61 -9.89 -4.74
N ASN A 163 28.63 -11.21 -4.69
CA ASN A 163 29.31 -11.95 -3.65
C ASN A 163 30.64 -12.38 -4.24
N ASP A 164 31.63 -11.48 -4.18
CA ASP A 164 32.99 -11.76 -4.62
C ASP A 164 33.55 -12.99 -3.87
N VAL A 165 34.44 -13.74 -4.54
CA VAL A 165 35.09 -14.95 -3.99
C VAL A 165 36.40 -14.60 -3.30
#